data_AF-A0A9W8JHG5-F1
#
_entry.id   AF-A0A9W8JHG5-F1
#
_cell.length_a   1.000
_cell.length_b   1.000
_cell.length_c   1.000
_cell.angle_alpha   90.00
_cell.angle_beta   90.00
_cell.angle_gamma   90.00
#
_symmetry.space_group_name_H-M   'P 1'
#
loop_
_entity.id
_entity.type
_entity.pdbx_description
1 polymer ?
#
loop_
_entity_poly.entity_id
_entity_poly.type
_entity_poly.pdbx_seq_one_letter_code
_entity_poly.pdbx_strand_id
1 'polypeptide(L)'
;MDGSCSSDGRISQHGFENSHHFQLGTANFLSAARDVHNYNISVPPGGADETADDKLIERICEWLTKVNFGSIYSESHSKATGGTGMWFIESGEFHRWKQGDSKILWGTGKPGAGKTTLSSIVIKHLQKADVARQAPVIFAFCRYTEKYSPSEIFASWIQQLLLRNRSTLEHVRDSFRAHERGNSRPSDVELHQLMSAIVKKFNRVFIVLDGLDEADEDARKPLLDFINSLPSNTHTLVMSRPLASLQRLFPSAVHVDIEARNEDIERFVKKRILDIPSLYAVLLGKDAAKEELCTAIKRKSGGMFLIASLQIEALKSCISVQSLMTKLETLPIGLNELYDHTLERIEAQGQEKTSLAKRVLLWVTYALDSISIEALQQAVAIELDSKTFDANRMSPIELLLDVCCGLVTLDIRGEVPGTSKFVRLIRMFHSSQTSGSTI
;
A
#
# COMPACT_ATOMS: atom_id res chain seq x y z
N MET A 1 -17.45 -48.45 -4.06
CA MET A 1 -17.47 -48.13 -5.52
C MET A 1 -17.57 -46.63 -5.53
N ASP A 2 -16.41 -46.01 -5.37
CA ASP A 2 -16.32 -44.64 -4.88
C ASP A 2 -15.95 -43.75 -6.08
N GLY A 3 -16.84 -42.83 -6.39
CA GLY A 3 -16.65 -41.84 -7.43
C GLY A 3 -15.85 -40.66 -6.89
N SER A 4 -14.61 -40.53 -7.34
CA SER A 4 -13.82 -39.31 -7.22
C SER A 4 -14.15 -38.37 -8.38
N CYS A 5 -14.77 -37.24 -8.06
CA CYS A 5 -14.95 -36.12 -8.98
C CYS A 5 -13.71 -35.24 -8.89
N SER A 6 -12.90 -35.25 -9.95
CA SER A 6 -11.76 -34.36 -10.15
C SER A 6 -12.24 -32.98 -10.60
N SER A 7 -11.99 -31.96 -9.78
CA SER A 7 -12.12 -30.55 -10.17
C SER A 7 -10.72 -29.94 -10.29
N ASP A 8 -10.20 -29.91 -11.52
CA ASP A 8 -9.03 -29.14 -11.91
C ASP A 8 -9.33 -27.64 -11.79
N GLY A 9 -8.96 -27.04 -10.66
CA GLY A 9 -8.92 -25.59 -10.50
C GLY A 9 -7.66 -25.04 -11.13
N ARG A 10 -7.75 -24.59 -12.39
CA ARG A 10 -6.68 -23.81 -13.04
C ARG A 10 -6.47 -22.49 -12.29
N ILE A 11 -5.37 -22.38 -11.56
CA ILE A 11 -4.86 -21.13 -11.00
C ILE A 11 -4.27 -20.33 -12.16
N SER A 12 -4.82 -19.15 -12.46
CA SER A 12 -4.31 -18.24 -13.50
C SER A 12 -2.94 -17.69 -13.10
N GLN A 13 -1.90 -18.10 -13.83
CA GLN A 13 -0.48 -17.79 -13.62
C GLN A 13 -0.04 -16.53 -14.38
N HIS A 14 -0.12 -15.32 -13.79
CA HIS A 14 0.21 -14.10 -14.55
C HIS A 14 1.15 -13.15 -13.77
N GLY A 15 2.29 -13.67 -13.30
CA GLY A 15 3.32 -12.87 -12.63
C GLY A 15 4.32 -12.16 -13.58
N PHE A 16 4.49 -12.68 -14.80
CA PHE A 16 5.53 -12.26 -15.75
C PHE A 16 5.10 -12.41 -17.22
N GLU A 17 3.82 -12.26 -17.53
CA GLU A 17 3.26 -12.64 -18.85
C GLU A 17 3.77 -11.85 -20.06
N ASN A 18 4.59 -10.80 -19.86
CA ASN A 18 5.13 -9.98 -20.94
C ASN A 18 6.67 -9.84 -20.90
N SER A 19 7.41 -10.62 -20.10
CA SER A 19 8.88 -10.61 -20.13
C SER A 19 9.39 -11.63 -21.16
N HIS A 20 9.99 -11.15 -22.25
CA HIS A 20 10.42 -12.01 -23.36
C HIS A 20 11.71 -12.83 -23.10
N HIS A 21 12.32 -12.74 -21.90
CA HIS A 21 13.58 -13.41 -21.58
C HIS A 21 13.68 -13.97 -20.14
N PHE A 22 12.59 -14.47 -19.57
CA PHE A 22 12.63 -15.16 -18.29
C PHE A 22 12.41 -16.67 -18.46
N GLN A 23 13.50 -17.43 -18.57
CA GLN A 23 13.46 -18.90 -18.50
C GLN A 23 14.07 -19.36 -17.18
N LEU A 24 13.28 -20.06 -16.36
CA LEU A 24 13.77 -20.90 -15.28
C LEU A 24 13.63 -22.36 -15.67
N GLY A 25 14.70 -23.12 -15.44
CA GLY A 25 14.66 -24.58 -15.49
C GLY A 25 13.57 -25.14 -14.58
N THR A 26 12.96 -26.23 -15.04
CA THR A 26 11.82 -26.91 -14.42
C THR A 26 12.14 -27.37 -12.99
N ALA A 27 11.56 -26.74 -11.98
CA ALA A 27 11.52 -27.25 -10.62
C ALA A 27 10.07 -27.41 -10.16
N ASN A 28 9.64 -28.65 -9.94
CA ASN A 28 8.38 -28.97 -9.29
C ASN A 28 8.52 -28.74 -7.77
N PHE A 29 7.68 -27.89 -7.19
CA PHE A 29 7.63 -27.65 -5.75
C PHE A 29 6.43 -28.35 -5.13
N LEU A 30 6.69 -29.26 -4.19
CA LEU A 30 5.70 -29.82 -3.26
C LEU A 30 5.86 -29.10 -1.92
N SER A 31 4.84 -28.36 -1.49
CA SER A 31 4.82 -27.66 -0.19
C SER A 31 4.45 -28.64 0.93
N ALA A 32 5.32 -28.78 1.93
CA ALA A 32 4.95 -29.35 3.22
C ALA A 32 4.59 -28.20 4.17
N ALA A 33 3.29 -27.94 4.32
CA ALA A 33 2.79 -27.05 5.37
C ALA A 33 2.86 -27.77 6.72
N ARG A 34 3.44 -27.12 7.73
CA ARG A 34 3.13 -27.41 9.14
C ARG A 34 2.93 -26.09 9.87
N ASP A 35 1.87 -26.09 10.69
CA ASP A 35 1.38 -24.96 11.46
C ASP A 35 2.47 -24.27 12.28
N VAL A 36 2.55 -22.94 12.15
CA VAL A 36 3.31 -22.09 13.06
C VAL A 36 2.32 -21.43 14.00
N HIS A 37 2.30 -21.87 15.26
CA HIS A 37 1.61 -21.18 16.34
C HIS A 37 2.56 -20.10 16.91
N ASN A 38 2.21 -18.83 16.69
CA ASN A 38 2.88 -17.71 17.35
C ASN A 38 2.27 -17.50 18.74
N TYR A 39 3.09 -17.73 19.78
CA TYR A 39 2.77 -17.32 21.14
C TYR A 39 3.13 -15.84 21.31
N ASN A 40 2.12 -14.97 21.48
CA ASN A 40 2.35 -13.60 21.90
C ASN A 40 2.72 -13.59 23.39
N ILE A 41 3.95 -13.16 23.70
CA ILE A 41 4.40 -12.88 25.06
C ILE A 41 3.95 -11.46 25.41
N SER A 42 2.99 -11.36 26.32
CA SER A 42 2.59 -10.12 26.98
C SER A 42 3.71 -9.63 27.92
N VAL A 43 4.18 -8.39 27.72
CA VAL A 43 5.08 -7.67 28.64
C VAL A 43 4.28 -6.49 29.24
N PRO A 44 4.35 -6.25 30.56
CA PRO A 44 3.46 -5.31 31.24
C PRO A 44 3.87 -3.84 31.00
N PRO A 45 2.92 -2.90 30.90
CA PRO A 45 3.24 -1.48 30.76
C PRO A 45 3.62 -0.87 32.11
N GLY A 46 4.69 -0.07 32.09
CA GLY A 46 5.05 0.82 33.17
C GLY A 46 4.18 2.08 33.18
N GLY A 47 3.51 2.31 34.32
CA GLY A 47 3.50 3.63 34.98
C GLY A 47 2.72 4.78 34.35
N ALA A 48 1.46 4.57 33.98
CA ALA A 48 0.42 5.59 34.08
C ALA A 48 -0.84 4.92 34.65
N ASP A 49 -1.55 5.58 35.57
CA ASP A 49 -2.71 4.98 36.23
C ASP A 49 -3.84 4.79 35.19
N GLU A 50 -3.92 3.58 34.66
CA GLU A 50 -4.75 3.22 33.52
C GLU A 50 -6.22 3.16 33.95
N THR A 51 -7.07 4.02 33.37
CA THR A 51 -8.47 4.11 33.79
C THR A 51 -9.23 2.83 33.40
N ALA A 52 -10.32 2.52 34.12
CA ALA A 52 -11.16 1.37 33.78
C ALA A 52 -11.72 1.44 32.35
N ASP A 53 -11.95 2.65 31.83
CA ASP A 53 -12.38 2.86 30.45
C ASP A 53 -11.25 2.60 29.44
N ASP A 54 -9.98 2.86 29.78
CA ASP A 54 -8.84 2.57 28.89
C ASP A 54 -8.69 1.07 28.65
N LYS A 55 -8.74 0.28 29.73
CA LYS A 55 -8.74 -1.19 29.64
C LYS A 55 -9.93 -1.74 28.87
N LEU A 56 -11.10 -1.10 29.02
CA LEU A 56 -12.29 -1.50 28.28
C LEU A 56 -12.14 -1.18 26.78
N ILE A 57 -11.61 -0.01 26.43
CA ILE A 57 -11.38 0.40 25.04
C ILE A 57 -10.39 -0.55 24.36
N GLU A 58 -9.31 -0.95 25.03
CA GLU A 58 -8.35 -1.90 24.50
C GLU A 58 -9.03 -3.24 24.14
N ARG A 59 -9.79 -3.81 25.09
CA ARG A 59 -10.54 -5.07 24.89
C ARG A 59 -11.57 -4.97 23.77
N ILE A 60 -12.28 -3.84 23.67
CA ILE A 60 -13.23 -3.59 22.58
C ILE A 60 -12.51 -3.50 21.23
N CYS A 61 -11.36 -2.82 21.18
CA CYS A 61 -10.57 -2.70 19.96
C CYS A 61 -10.12 -4.08 19.46
N GLU A 62 -9.60 -4.93 20.35
CA GLU A 62 -9.19 -6.30 20.03
C GLU A 62 -10.36 -7.18 19.57
N TRP A 63 -11.52 -7.01 20.19
CA TRP A 63 -12.76 -7.72 19.82
C TRP A 63 -13.27 -7.33 18.44
N LEU A 64 -13.32 -6.02 18.13
CA LEU A 64 -13.80 -5.50 16.85
C LEU A 64 -12.98 -6.03 15.68
N THR A 65 -11.67 -5.80 15.71
CA THR A 65 -10.79 -6.19 14.60
C THR A 65 -9.32 -6.21 14.98
N LYS A 66 -8.55 -7.06 14.29
CA LYS A 66 -7.08 -7.01 14.30
C LYS A 66 -6.51 -6.15 13.18
N VAL A 67 -7.36 -5.67 12.26
CA VAL A 67 -6.96 -4.88 11.10
C VAL A 67 -6.57 -3.47 11.55
N ASN A 68 -5.32 -3.10 11.25
CA ASN A 68 -4.77 -1.79 11.56
C ASN A 68 -4.22 -1.13 10.29
N PHE A 69 -4.94 -0.14 9.77
CA PHE A 69 -4.53 0.65 8.61
C PHE A 69 -3.50 1.75 8.94
N GLY A 70 -3.22 2.00 10.22
CA GLY A 70 -2.28 3.03 10.67
C GLY A 70 -0.86 2.80 10.17
N SER A 71 -0.40 1.54 10.14
CA SER A 71 0.90 1.17 9.56
C SER A 71 1.01 1.56 8.09
N ILE A 72 -0.01 1.22 7.31
CA ILE A 72 -0.10 1.53 5.88
C ILE A 72 -0.09 3.04 5.65
N TYR A 73 -0.83 3.78 6.47
CA TYR A 73 -0.82 5.24 6.45
C TYR A 73 0.59 5.78 6.74
N SER A 74 1.23 5.37 7.84
CA SER A 74 2.55 5.87 8.24
C SER A 74 3.62 5.55 7.19
N GLU A 75 3.58 4.35 6.60
CA GLU A 75 4.44 3.95 5.49
C GLU A 75 4.24 4.87 4.27
N SER A 76 2.99 5.03 3.83
CA SER A 76 2.66 5.85 2.65
C SER A 76 3.03 7.30 2.85
N HIS A 77 2.81 7.81 4.08
CA HIS A 77 3.15 9.17 4.47
C HIS A 77 4.66 9.39 4.57
N SER A 78 5.44 8.39 4.99
CA SER A 78 6.91 8.47 5.05
C SER A 78 7.55 8.64 3.66
N LYS A 79 6.92 8.05 2.64
CA LYS A 79 7.34 8.15 1.22
C LYS A 79 6.93 9.50 0.60
N ALA A 80 6.01 10.24 1.22
CA ALA A 80 5.57 11.53 0.71
C ALA A 80 6.72 12.56 0.68
N THR A 81 6.75 13.35 -0.39
CA THR A 81 7.69 14.48 -0.51
C THR A 81 6.99 15.74 -0.04
N GLY A 82 7.69 16.56 0.76
CA GLY A 82 7.13 17.83 1.25
C GLY A 82 6.69 18.72 0.09
N GLY A 83 5.47 19.24 0.17
CA GLY A 83 4.90 20.15 -0.85
C GLY A 83 4.30 19.46 -2.09
N THR A 84 4.35 18.13 -2.21
CA THR A 84 3.65 17.42 -3.30
C THR A 84 2.17 17.24 -2.99
N GLY A 85 1.33 17.06 -4.01
CA GLY A 85 -0.10 16.79 -3.87
C GLY A 85 -0.94 18.03 -3.50
N MET A 86 -0.31 19.20 -3.40
CA MET A 86 -1.01 20.44 -3.06
C MET A 86 -2.03 20.85 -4.12
N TRP A 87 -1.75 20.58 -5.39
CA TRP A 87 -2.68 20.83 -6.49
C TRP A 87 -4.05 20.18 -6.26
N PHE A 88 -4.09 19.00 -5.62
CA PHE A 88 -5.33 18.29 -5.32
C PHE A 88 -6.04 18.93 -4.13
N ILE A 89 -5.29 19.24 -3.06
CA ILE A 89 -5.82 19.92 -1.87
C ILE A 89 -6.38 21.31 -2.23
N GLU A 90 -5.76 21.99 -3.18
CA GLU A 90 -6.13 23.32 -3.67
C GLU A 90 -7.23 23.28 -4.74
N SER A 91 -7.60 22.09 -5.23
CA SER A 91 -8.60 21.94 -6.28
C SER A 91 -10.02 22.33 -5.83
N GLY A 92 -10.83 22.81 -6.78
CA GLY A 92 -12.22 23.17 -6.51
C GLY A 92 -13.07 21.95 -6.14
N GLU A 93 -12.77 20.78 -6.71
CA GLU A 93 -13.43 19.51 -6.41
C GLU A 93 -13.19 19.08 -4.97
N PHE A 94 -11.94 19.15 -4.49
CA PHE A 94 -11.62 18.85 -3.10
C PHE A 94 -12.30 19.84 -2.14
N HIS A 95 -12.31 21.13 -2.46
CA HIS A 95 -12.97 22.13 -1.62
C HIS A 95 -14.48 21.93 -1.53
N ARG A 96 -15.16 21.71 -2.66
CA ARG A 96 -16.61 21.42 -2.69
C ARG A 96 -16.97 20.18 -1.90
N TRP A 97 -16.23 19.09 -2.10
CA TRP A 97 -16.41 17.86 -1.32
C TRP A 97 -16.18 18.10 0.18
N LYS A 98 -15.10 18.80 0.54
CA LYS A 98 -14.78 19.11 1.93
C LYS A 98 -15.83 20.01 2.60
N GLN A 99 -16.48 20.90 1.84
CA GLN A 99 -17.55 21.78 2.32
C GLN A 99 -18.89 21.06 2.47
N GLY A 100 -19.08 19.94 1.78
CA GLY A 100 -20.22 19.05 1.91
C GLY A 100 -21.18 19.07 0.72
N ASP A 101 -20.78 19.68 -0.39
CA ASP A 101 -21.57 19.74 -1.63
C ASP A 101 -21.74 18.35 -2.27
N SER A 102 -20.83 17.43 -1.96
CA SER A 102 -20.91 16.03 -2.37
C SER A 102 -20.58 15.10 -1.21
N LYS A 103 -21.26 13.96 -1.19
CA LYS A 103 -20.96 12.85 -0.28
C LYS A 103 -19.70 12.10 -0.70
N ILE A 104 -19.46 11.97 -2.01
CA ILE A 104 -18.34 11.18 -2.55
C ILE A 104 -17.50 12.03 -3.51
N LEU A 105 -16.19 12.04 -3.26
CA LEU A 105 -15.15 12.47 -4.18
C LEU A 105 -14.41 11.23 -4.66
N TRP A 106 -14.41 10.99 -5.96
CA TRP A 106 -13.78 9.83 -6.57
C TRP A 106 -12.57 10.26 -7.39
N GLY A 107 -11.38 9.99 -6.86
CA GLY A 107 -10.11 10.23 -7.54
C GLY A 107 -9.67 8.99 -8.30
N THR A 108 -9.55 9.09 -9.62
CA THR A 108 -9.03 7.97 -10.43
C THR A 108 -7.67 8.28 -11.00
N GLY A 109 -6.83 7.29 -11.18
CA GLY A 109 -5.53 7.51 -11.81
C GLY A 109 -4.84 6.22 -12.19
N LYS A 110 -3.92 6.31 -13.14
CA LYS A 110 -3.11 5.17 -13.57
C LYS A 110 -2.25 4.59 -12.43
N PRO A 111 -1.82 3.32 -12.53
CA PRO A 111 -0.81 2.77 -11.62
C PRO A 111 0.42 3.69 -11.53
N GLY A 112 1.02 3.83 -10.34
CA GLY A 112 2.19 4.69 -10.16
C GLY A 112 1.95 6.20 -10.20
N ALA A 113 0.71 6.68 -10.35
CA ALA A 113 0.38 8.12 -10.32
C ALA A 113 0.49 8.76 -8.90
N GLY A 114 0.72 7.95 -7.86
CA GLY A 114 0.89 8.45 -6.48
C GLY A 114 -0.40 8.52 -5.66
N LYS A 115 -1.49 7.87 -6.07
CA LYS A 115 -2.79 7.87 -5.38
C LYS A 115 -2.69 7.57 -3.88
N THR A 116 -2.03 6.48 -3.50
CA THR A 116 -1.87 6.07 -2.09
C THR A 116 -1.09 7.10 -1.26
N THR A 117 -0.03 7.67 -1.83
CA THR A 117 0.72 8.77 -1.20
C THR A 117 -0.13 10.04 -1.09
N LEU A 118 -0.96 10.32 -2.10
CA LEU A 118 -1.91 11.43 -2.06
C LEU A 118 -2.98 11.21 -0.99
N SER A 119 -3.51 10.00 -0.84
CA SER A 119 -4.43 9.61 0.24
C SER A 119 -3.83 9.91 1.62
N SER A 120 -2.55 9.56 1.86
CA SER A 120 -1.89 9.89 3.13
C SER A 120 -1.70 11.39 3.35
N ILE A 121 -1.39 12.15 2.29
CA ILE A 121 -1.30 13.62 2.34
C ILE A 121 -2.67 14.22 2.71
N VAL A 122 -3.75 13.75 2.08
CA VAL A 122 -5.12 14.18 2.37
C VAL A 122 -5.52 13.87 3.81
N ILE A 123 -5.27 12.64 4.28
CA ILE A 123 -5.55 12.23 5.66
C ILE A 123 -4.85 13.18 6.64
N LYS A 124 -3.54 13.44 6.44
CA LYS A 124 -2.77 14.35 7.28
C LYS A 124 -3.28 15.79 7.21
N HIS A 125 -3.67 16.26 6.03
CA HIS A 125 -4.23 17.60 5.85
C HIS A 125 -5.56 17.76 6.61
N LEU A 126 -6.47 16.80 6.47
CA LEU A 126 -7.77 16.81 7.16
C LEU A 126 -7.59 16.72 8.67
N GLN A 127 -6.72 15.82 9.15
CA GLN A 127 -6.41 15.70 10.57
C GLN A 127 -5.86 17.00 11.16
N LYS A 128 -4.98 17.72 10.45
CA LYS A 128 -4.44 19.02 10.91
C LYS A 128 -5.49 20.13 10.91
N ALA A 129 -6.27 20.23 9.83
CA ALA A 129 -7.23 21.30 9.64
C ALA A 129 -8.40 21.24 10.65
N ASP A 130 -8.76 20.03 11.11
CA ASP A 130 -9.96 19.80 11.92
C ASP A 130 -9.71 19.39 13.37
N VAL A 131 -8.48 19.49 13.89
CA VAL A 131 -8.26 19.61 15.35
C VAL A 131 -9.11 20.75 15.92
N ALA A 132 -9.32 21.82 15.15
CA ALA A 132 -10.15 22.96 15.52
C ALA A 132 -11.67 22.71 15.44
N ARG A 133 -12.14 21.70 14.68
CA ARG A 133 -13.59 21.46 14.42
C ARG A 133 -14.12 20.11 14.88
N GLN A 134 -13.28 19.25 15.48
CA GLN A 134 -13.63 17.93 16.00
C GLN A 134 -14.23 16.95 14.96
N ALA A 135 -13.92 17.11 13.66
CA ALA A 135 -14.35 16.15 12.64
C ALA A 135 -13.37 14.96 12.56
N PRO A 136 -13.80 13.73 12.89
CA PRO A 136 -12.93 12.57 12.80
C PRO A 136 -12.60 12.25 11.34
N VAL A 137 -11.35 11.83 11.14
CA VAL A 137 -10.84 11.32 9.86
C VAL A 137 -10.50 9.84 10.05
N ILE A 138 -11.24 8.99 9.35
CA ILE A 138 -11.04 7.55 9.32
C ILE A 138 -10.62 7.10 7.93
N PHE A 139 -9.91 5.98 7.84
CA PHE A 139 -9.36 5.54 6.58
C PHE A 139 -9.20 4.03 6.48
N ALA A 140 -9.17 3.53 5.24
CA ALA A 140 -8.86 2.15 4.90
C ALA A 140 -8.05 2.10 3.60
N PHE A 141 -7.18 1.10 3.50
CA PHE A 141 -6.34 0.87 2.33
C PHE A 141 -6.55 -0.57 1.85
N CYS A 142 -7.23 -0.71 0.72
CA CYS A 142 -7.39 -1.98 0.03
C CYS A 142 -6.10 -2.28 -0.74
N ARG A 143 -5.57 -3.49 -0.55
CA ARG A 143 -4.31 -3.95 -1.17
C ARG A 143 -4.51 -5.34 -1.74
N TYR A 144 -3.95 -5.64 -2.91
CA TYR A 144 -4.08 -6.98 -3.49
C TYR A 144 -3.41 -8.08 -2.65
N THR A 145 -2.38 -7.72 -1.86
CA THR A 145 -1.64 -8.63 -0.98
C THR A 145 -2.37 -8.96 0.31
N GLU A 146 -3.42 -8.19 0.64
CA GLU A 146 -4.15 -8.28 1.90
C GLU A 146 -5.62 -8.05 1.63
N LYS A 147 -6.35 -9.14 1.57
CA LYS A 147 -7.78 -9.09 1.31
C LYS A 147 -8.51 -8.86 2.64
N TYR A 148 -9.37 -7.85 2.64
CA TYR A 148 -10.21 -7.51 3.76
C TYR A 148 -11.66 -7.61 3.32
N SER A 149 -12.46 -8.31 4.12
CA SER A 149 -13.91 -8.27 3.98
C SER A 149 -14.45 -6.86 4.26
N PRO A 150 -15.62 -6.50 3.73
CA PRO A 150 -16.30 -5.25 4.09
C PRO A 150 -16.45 -5.08 5.60
N SER A 151 -16.83 -6.15 6.31
CA SER A 151 -17.02 -6.19 7.76
C SER A 151 -15.75 -5.81 8.53
N GLU A 152 -14.59 -6.30 8.08
CA GLU A 152 -13.30 -5.96 8.69
C GLU A 152 -12.94 -4.47 8.49
N ILE A 153 -13.26 -3.91 7.32
CA ILE A 153 -13.07 -2.48 7.05
C ILE A 153 -13.99 -1.64 7.94
N PHE A 154 -15.27 -2.02 8.07
CA PHE A 154 -16.24 -1.32 8.93
C PHE A 154 -15.84 -1.38 10.40
N ALA A 155 -15.45 -2.55 10.89
CA ALA A 155 -14.96 -2.72 12.25
C ALA A 155 -13.71 -1.87 12.51
N SER A 156 -12.80 -1.75 11.54
CA SER A 156 -11.62 -0.87 11.64
C SER A 156 -12.01 0.61 11.71
N TRP A 157 -13.02 1.05 10.97
CA TRP A 157 -13.52 2.43 11.07
C TRP A 157 -14.13 2.74 12.44
N ILE A 158 -14.93 1.81 12.99
CA ILE A 158 -15.48 1.95 14.35
C ILE A 158 -14.35 2.01 15.38
N GLN A 159 -13.36 1.13 15.26
CA GLN A 159 -12.17 1.14 16.12
C GLN A 159 -11.43 2.49 16.04
N GLN A 160 -11.21 3.03 14.84
CA GLN A 160 -10.57 4.33 14.65
C GLN A 160 -11.39 5.48 15.26
N LEU A 161 -12.72 5.45 15.19
CA LEU A 161 -13.58 6.44 15.84
C LEU A 161 -13.50 6.35 17.37
N LEU A 162 -13.47 5.13 17.91
CA LEU A 162 -13.34 4.86 19.34
C LEU A 162 -12.04 5.39 19.91
N LEU A 163 -10.92 5.09 19.26
CA LEU A 163 -9.59 5.55 19.66
C LEU A 163 -9.44 7.07 19.59
N ARG A 164 -10.19 7.75 18.71
CA ARG A 164 -10.13 9.21 18.54
C ARG A 164 -11.06 9.97 19.49
N ASN A 165 -12.21 9.39 19.82
CA ASN A 165 -13.20 10.05 20.67
C ASN A 165 -13.85 9.06 21.63
N ARG A 166 -13.46 9.13 22.90
CA ARG A 166 -13.96 8.27 23.98
C ARG A 166 -15.47 8.35 24.18
N SER A 167 -16.14 9.45 23.81
CA SER A 167 -17.60 9.56 23.89
C SER A 167 -18.33 8.56 23.00
N THR A 168 -17.67 7.96 22.01
CA THR A 168 -18.26 6.92 21.15
C THR A 168 -18.36 5.57 21.85
N LEU A 169 -17.65 5.37 22.98
CA LEU A 169 -17.66 4.14 23.76
C LEU A 169 -19.09 3.72 24.17
N GLU A 170 -19.97 4.66 24.49
CA GLU A 170 -21.34 4.36 24.91
C GLU A 170 -22.15 3.62 23.83
N HIS A 171 -21.81 3.78 22.55
CA HIS A 171 -22.50 3.07 21.46
C HIS A 171 -22.01 1.64 21.29
N VAL A 172 -20.73 1.39 21.57
CA VAL A 172 -20.10 0.09 21.33
C VAL A 172 -20.19 -0.80 22.57
N ARG A 173 -20.25 -0.21 23.76
CA ARG A 173 -20.21 -0.91 25.06
C ARG A 173 -21.31 -1.96 25.19
N ASP A 174 -22.54 -1.65 24.82
CA ASP A 174 -23.66 -2.58 24.96
C ASP A 174 -23.57 -3.74 23.98
N SER A 175 -23.17 -3.46 22.73
CA SER A 175 -22.88 -4.50 21.74
C SER A 175 -21.74 -5.40 22.22
N PHE A 176 -20.63 -4.83 22.68
CA PHE A 176 -19.50 -5.60 23.22
C PHE A 176 -19.94 -6.54 24.35
N ARG A 177 -20.70 -6.04 25.34
CA ARG A 177 -21.20 -6.86 26.46
C ARG A 177 -22.11 -8.00 26.01
N ALA A 178 -22.93 -7.79 24.98
CA ALA A 178 -23.81 -8.82 24.43
C ALA A 178 -23.01 -9.96 23.77
N HIS A 179 -21.92 -9.61 23.08
CA HIS A 179 -21.07 -10.57 22.38
C HIS A 179 -19.97 -11.19 23.25
N GLU A 180 -19.51 -10.50 24.29
CA GLU A 180 -18.45 -10.95 25.21
C GLU A 180 -18.79 -12.30 25.85
N ARG A 181 -20.06 -12.52 26.19
CA ARG A 181 -20.55 -13.78 26.78
C ARG A 181 -20.52 -14.97 25.81
N GLY A 182 -20.61 -14.70 24.51
CA GLY A 182 -20.67 -15.72 23.46
C GLY A 182 -19.39 -15.88 22.64
N ASN A 183 -18.35 -15.10 22.95
CA ASN A 183 -17.12 -15.00 22.16
C ASN A 183 -17.37 -14.82 20.65
N SER A 184 -18.39 -14.03 20.30
CA SER A 184 -18.81 -13.77 18.92
C SER A 184 -18.43 -12.36 18.49
N ARG A 185 -18.48 -12.10 17.18
CA ARG A 185 -18.22 -10.78 16.57
C ARG A 185 -19.54 -10.15 16.09
N PRO A 186 -19.60 -8.82 15.95
CA PRO A 186 -20.79 -8.16 15.42
C PRO A 186 -20.98 -8.54 13.95
N SER A 187 -22.23 -8.76 13.57
CA SER A 187 -22.66 -8.95 12.18
C SER A 187 -22.55 -7.66 11.36
N ASP A 188 -22.62 -7.77 10.03
CA ASP A 188 -22.60 -6.60 9.13
C ASP A 188 -23.70 -5.59 9.44
N VAL A 189 -24.88 -6.09 9.83
CA VAL A 189 -26.03 -5.26 10.22
C VAL A 189 -25.74 -4.51 11.51
N GLU A 190 -25.14 -5.17 12.51
CA GLU A 190 -24.75 -4.53 13.77
C GLU A 190 -23.64 -3.51 13.55
N LEU A 191 -22.62 -3.82 12.74
CA LEU A 191 -21.56 -2.88 12.35
C LEU A 191 -22.14 -1.64 11.66
N HIS A 192 -23.12 -1.82 10.77
CA HIS A 192 -23.82 -0.71 10.12
C HIS A 192 -24.56 0.18 11.11
N GLN A 193 -25.32 -0.43 12.01
CA GLN A 193 -26.09 0.28 13.04
C GLN A 193 -25.17 1.06 13.99
N LEU A 194 -24.08 0.42 14.45
CA LEU A 194 -23.07 1.04 15.30
C LEU A 194 -22.41 2.22 14.60
N MET A 195 -21.91 2.02 13.38
CA MET A 195 -21.27 3.07 12.60
C MET A 195 -22.24 4.25 12.38
N SER A 196 -23.47 3.98 11.98
CA SER A 196 -24.51 5.00 11.75
C SER A 196 -24.87 5.77 13.02
N ALA A 197 -24.89 5.12 14.19
CA ALA A 197 -25.13 5.77 15.47
C ALA A 197 -23.95 6.66 15.88
N ILE A 198 -22.72 6.15 15.73
CA ILE A 198 -21.50 6.87 16.10
C ILE A 198 -21.31 8.12 15.24
N VAL A 199 -21.43 8.01 13.91
CA VAL A 199 -21.16 9.17 13.03
C VAL A 199 -22.14 10.32 13.24
N LYS A 200 -23.38 10.06 13.70
CA LYS A 200 -24.38 11.11 14.01
C LYS A 200 -23.97 12.04 15.15
N LYS A 201 -23.01 11.64 16.00
CA LYS A 201 -22.48 12.51 17.06
C LYS A 201 -21.61 13.65 16.56
N PHE A 202 -21.10 13.51 15.35
CA PHE A 202 -20.19 14.47 14.77
C PHE A 202 -20.94 15.37 13.80
N ASN A 203 -20.55 16.64 13.73
CA ASN A 203 -21.07 17.52 12.68
C ASN A 203 -20.63 17.07 11.29
N ARG A 204 -19.46 16.43 11.21
CA ARG A 204 -18.85 15.96 9.98
C ARG A 204 -17.89 14.80 10.26
N VAL A 205 -17.86 13.80 9.37
CA VAL A 205 -16.90 12.69 9.40
C VAL A 205 -16.27 12.54 8.02
N PHE A 206 -14.95 12.45 7.95
CA PHE A 206 -14.23 12.18 6.69
C PHE A 206 -13.78 10.73 6.63
N ILE A 207 -14.03 10.09 5.49
CA ILE A 207 -13.62 8.72 5.21
C ILE A 207 -12.68 8.74 4.00
N VAL A 208 -11.50 8.14 4.12
CA VAL A 208 -10.57 7.95 2.99
C VAL A 208 -10.42 6.47 2.69
N LEU A 209 -10.88 6.04 1.52
CA LEU A 209 -10.78 4.67 1.05
C LEU A 209 -9.85 4.61 -0.16
N ASP A 210 -8.64 4.08 0.04
CA ASP A 210 -7.63 3.96 -1.01
C ASP A 210 -7.60 2.55 -1.61
N GLY A 211 -7.42 2.47 -2.93
CA GLY A 211 -7.20 1.19 -3.62
C GLY A 211 -8.46 0.34 -3.81
N LEU A 212 -9.65 0.93 -3.97
CA LEU A 212 -10.91 0.18 -4.11
C LEU A 212 -10.87 -0.87 -5.25
N ASP A 213 -10.11 -0.61 -6.32
CA ASP A 213 -9.89 -1.58 -7.40
C ASP A 213 -9.12 -2.84 -6.96
N GLU A 214 -8.39 -2.79 -5.85
CA GLU A 214 -7.63 -3.91 -5.29
C GLU A 214 -8.42 -4.74 -4.27
N ALA A 215 -9.57 -4.23 -3.82
CA ALA A 215 -10.55 -5.01 -3.06
C ALA A 215 -11.13 -6.13 -3.93
N ASP A 216 -11.54 -7.22 -3.27
CA ASP A 216 -12.22 -8.33 -3.95
C ASP A 216 -13.47 -7.83 -4.64
N GLU A 217 -13.74 -8.38 -5.83
CA GLU A 217 -14.82 -7.89 -6.68
C GLU A 217 -16.18 -7.96 -5.99
N ASP A 218 -16.42 -9.06 -5.27
CA ASP A 218 -17.63 -9.28 -4.46
C ASP A 218 -17.73 -8.34 -3.24
N ALA A 219 -16.62 -7.77 -2.79
CA ALA A 219 -16.58 -6.84 -1.65
C ALA A 219 -16.84 -5.38 -2.05
N ARG A 220 -16.54 -4.99 -3.30
CA ARG A 220 -16.62 -3.60 -3.78
C ARG A 220 -18.02 -3.01 -3.64
N LYS A 221 -19.05 -3.74 -4.11
CA LYS A 221 -20.44 -3.27 -4.06
C LYS A 221 -20.98 -3.15 -2.63
N PRO A 222 -20.88 -4.18 -1.76
CA PRO A 222 -21.27 -4.07 -0.35
C PRO A 222 -20.58 -2.91 0.38
N LEU A 223 -19.29 -2.68 0.12
CA LEU A 223 -18.54 -1.59 0.73
C LEU A 223 -19.11 -0.21 0.34
N LEU A 224 -19.46 -0.03 -0.92
CA LEU A 224 -20.06 1.22 -1.41
C LEU A 224 -21.52 1.39 -0.98
N ASP A 225 -22.33 0.34 -1.00
CA ASP A 225 -23.72 0.38 -0.53
C ASP A 225 -23.75 0.77 0.97
N PHE A 226 -22.80 0.28 1.76
CA PHE A 226 -22.61 0.69 3.15
C PHE A 226 -22.24 2.18 3.26
N ILE A 227 -21.20 2.65 2.55
CA ILE A 227 -20.81 4.07 2.56
C ILE A 227 -21.98 4.98 2.16
N ASN A 228 -22.73 4.60 1.13
CA ASN A 228 -23.88 5.35 0.65
C ASN A 228 -25.04 5.39 1.63
N SER A 229 -25.22 4.34 2.44
CA SER A 229 -26.27 4.30 3.48
C SER A 229 -25.90 5.01 4.78
N LEU A 230 -24.63 5.41 4.97
CA LEU A 230 -24.25 6.24 6.12
C LEU A 230 -24.97 7.61 6.12
N PRO A 231 -25.16 8.24 7.30
CA PRO A 231 -25.74 9.57 7.41
C PRO A 231 -25.06 10.64 6.52
N SER A 232 -25.79 11.71 6.20
CA SER A 232 -25.36 12.73 5.22
C SER A 232 -24.15 13.58 5.67
N ASN A 233 -23.79 13.52 6.94
CA ASN A 233 -22.62 14.20 7.51
C ASN A 233 -21.30 13.43 7.26
N THR A 234 -21.34 12.28 6.59
CA THR A 234 -20.14 11.55 6.17
C THR A 234 -19.72 11.97 4.77
N HIS A 235 -18.44 12.27 4.57
CA HIS A 235 -17.87 12.61 3.27
C HIS A 235 -16.71 11.66 2.96
N THR A 236 -16.81 10.95 1.84
CA THR A 236 -15.88 9.90 1.48
C THR A 236 -15.03 10.30 0.28
N LEU A 237 -13.72 10.20 0.42
CA LEU A 237 -12.77 10.20 -0.69
C LEU A 237 -12.46 8.75 -1.04
N VAL A 238 -12.72 8.36 -2.29
CA VAL A 238 -12.34 7.07 -2.83
C VAL A 238 -11.23 7.27 -3.85
N MET A 239 -10.13 6.54 -3.71
CA MET A 239 -9.07 6.47 -4.73
C MET A 239 -9.05 5.11 -5.40
N SER A 240 -9.00 5.08 -6.73
CA SER A 240 -8.90 3.83 -7.48
C SER A 240 -8.25 4.00 -8.86
N ARG A 241 -8.13 2.92 -9.62
CA ARG A 241 -7.97 2.98 -11.07
C ARG A 241 -9.28 3.35 -11.79
N PRO A 242 -9.20 3.89 -13.01
CA PRO A 242 -10.37 4.19 -13.84
C PRO A 242 -10.96 2.91 -14.45
N LEU A 243 -11.61 2.07 -13.64
CA LEU A 243 -12.29 0.86 -14.10
C LEU A 243 -13.75 1.15 -14.45
N ALA A 244 -14.20 0.70 -15.61
CA ALA A 244 -15.58 0.87 -16.06
C ALA A 244 -16.61 0.23 -15.10
N SER A 245 -16.23 -0.87 -14.44
CA SER A 245 -17.05 -1.53 -13.42
C SER A 245 -17.26 -0.64 -12.18
N LEU A 246 -16.24 0.13 -11.78
CA LEU A 246 -16.34 1.07 -10.66
C LEU A 246 -17.14 2.32 -11.03
N GLN A 247 -17.02 2.81 -12.27
CA GLN A 247 -17.76 3.99 -12.72
C GLN A 247 -19.28 3.85 -12.54
N ARG A 248 -19.82 2.66 -12.78
CA ARG A 248 -21.25 2.35 -12.58
C ARG A 248 -21.68 2.42 -11.11
N LEU A 249 -20.75 2.31 -10.18
CA LEU A 249 -21.03 2.34 -8.73
C LEU A 249 -20.99 3.77 -8.16
N PHE A 250 -20.58 4.77 -8.95
CA PHE A 250 -20.45 6.18 -8.53
C PHE A 250 -21.23 7.16 -9.42
N PRO A 251 -22.56 6.97 -9.63
CA PRO A 251 -23.31 7.82 -10.56
C PRO A 251 -23.40 9.30 -10.15
N SER A 252 -23.26 9.61 -8.85
CA SER A 252 -23.37 10.95 -8.27
C SER A 252 -22.06 11.50 -7.68
N ALA A 253 -20.94 10.80 -7.85
CA ALA A 253 -19.67 11.24 -7.29
C ALA A 253 -19.07 12.41 -8.08
N VAL A 254 -18.40 13.31 -7.38
CA VAL A 254 -17.51 14.28 -8.03
C VAL A 254 -16.26 13.53 -8.44
N HIS A 255 -15.92 13.57 -9.72
CA HIS A 255 -14.75 12.87 -10.26
C HIS A 255 -13.54 13.79 -10.36
N VAL A 256 -12.34 13.28 -10.06
CA VAL A 256 -11.07 13.98 -10.24
C VAL A 256 -10.04 13.04 -10.85
N ASP A 257 -9.38 13.47 -11.93
CA ASP A 257 -8.25 12.76 -12.50
C ASP A 257 -6.98 13.02 -11.69
N ILE A 258 -6.40 11.95 -11.16
CA ILE A 258 -5.18 11.92 -10.38
C ILE A 258 -4.00 11.61 -11.30
N GLU A 259 -3.23 12.65 -11.58
CA GLU A 259 -2.01 12.58 -12.36
C GLU A 259 -0.85 13.14 -11.57
N ALA A 260 0.33 12.54 -11.73
CA ALA A 260 1.54 13.11 -11.16
C ALA A 260 1.88 14.40 -11.91
N ARG A 261 1.84 15.53 -11.20
CA ARG A 261 2.22 16.82 -11.75
C ARG A 261 3.73 16.91 -11.91
N ASN A 262 4.17 17.61 -12.95
CA ASN A 262 5.57 17.80 -13.28
C ASN A 262 6.35 18.44 -12.12
N GLU A 263 5.73 19.41 -11.45
CA GLU A 263 6.27 20.12 -10.30
C GLU A 263 6.46 19.16 -9.11
N ASP A 264 5.56 18.21 -8.93
CA ASP A 264 5.64 17.24 -7.85
C ASP A 264 6.68 16.16 -8.13
N ILE A 265 6.82 15.71 -9.39
CA ILE A 265 7.90 14.83 -9.82
C ILE A 265 9.25 15.53 -9.60
N GLU A 266 9.36 16.81 -9.95
CA GLU A 266 10.59 17.57 -9.75
C GLU A 266 10.96 17.68 -8.27
N ARG A 267 9.99 18.00 -7.38
CA ARG A 267 10.22 17.97 -5.93
C ARG A 267 10.67 16.59 -5.45
N PHE A 268 10.01 15.54 -5.93
CA PHE A 268 10.37 14.16 -5.60
C PHE A 268 11.81 13.84 -6.03
N VAL A 269 12.19 14.16 -7.27
CA VAL A 269 13.56 13.92 -7.78
C VAL A 269 14.59 14.68 -6.95
N LYS A 270 14.35 15.97 -6.68
CA LYS A 270 15.25 16.79 -5.84
C LYS A 270 15.44 16.21 -4.45
N LYS A 271 14.35 15.78 -3.79
CA LYS A 271 14.43 15.11 -2.48
C LYS A 271 15.25 13.83 -2.57
N ARG A 272 15.00 12.99 -3.57
CA ARG A 272 15.71 11.71 -3.74
C ARG A 272 17.20 11.89 -4.03
N ILE A 273 17.61 12.95 -4.73
CA ILE A 273 19.03 13.29 -4.91
C ILE A 273 19.69 13.56 -3.56
N LEU A 274 19.02 14.27 -2.65
CA LEU A 274 19.53 14.55 -1.31
C LEU A 274 19.57 13.29 -0.44
N ASP A 275 18.56 12.43 -0.55
CA ASP A 275 18.43 11.21 0.25
C ASP A 275 19.42 10.09 -0.16
N ILE A 276 19.98 10.14 -1.37
CA ILE A 276 20.89 9.13 -1.89
C ILE A 276 22.33 9.65 -1.78
N PRO A 277 23.17 9.06 -0.90
CA PRO A 277 24.52 9.59 -0.64
C PRO A 277 25.41 9.69 -1.89
N SER A 278 25.37 8.68 -2.77
CA SER A 278 26.17 8.69 -4.00
C SER A 278 25.76 9.79 -4.97
N LEU A 279 24.45 9.96 -5.20
CA LEU A 279 23.94 11.03 -6.06
C LEU A 279 24.19 12.41 -5.45
N TYR A 280 23.97 12.57 -4.15
CA TYR A 280 24.29 13.81 -3.44
C TYR A 280 25.76 14.19 -3.61
N ALA A 281 26.68 13.24 -3.41
CA ALA A 281 28.11 13.47 -3.56
C ALA A 281 28.50 13.85 -4.99
N VAL A 282 27.97 13.14 -6.00
CA VAL A 282 28.26 13.40 -7.43
C VAL A 282 27.72 14.76 -7.89
N LEU A 283 26.58 15.20 -7.35
CA LEU A 283 25.90 16.43 -7.77
C LEU A 283 26.17 17.63 -6.86
N LEU A 284 27.01 17.49 -5.83
CA LEU A 284 27.29 18.57 -4.89
C LEU A 284 27.92 19.78 -5.62
N GLY A 285 27.28 20.95 -5.50
CA GLY A 285 27.69 22.17 -6.20
C GLY A 285 27.54 22.15 -7.73
N LYS A 286 26.81 21.18 -8.30
CA LYS A 286 26.62 21.01 -9.76
C LYS A 286 25.17 21.29 -10.16
N ASP A 287 24.72 22.54 -10.02
CA ASP A 287 23.30 22.88 -10.17
C ASP A 287 22.77 22.66 -11.59
N ALA A 288 23.56 22.96 -12.63
CA ALA A 288 23.19 22.65 -14.01
C ALA A 288 22.94 21.15 -14.23
N ALA A 289 23.78 20.29 -13.65
CA ALA A 289 23.61 18.83 -13.74
C ALA A 289 22.38 18.34 -12.98
N LYS A 290 22.05 18.94 -11.83
CA LYS A 290 20.81 18.64 -11.10
C LYS A 290 19.58 19.01 -11.93
N GLU A 291 19.60 20.15 -12.58
CA GLU A 291 18.48 20.64 -13.40
C GLU A 291 18.26 19.77 -14.63
N GLU A 292 19.35 19.38 -15.31
CA GLU A 292 19.30 18.45 -16.44
C GLU A 292 18.74 17.09 -16.03
N LEU A 293 19.21 16.53 -14.90
CA LEU A 293 18.70 15.30 -14.32
C LEU A 293 17.19 15.39 -14.02
N CYS A 294 16.75 16.46 -13.35
CA CYS A 294 15.35 16.69 -13.04
C CYS A 294 14.50 16.78 -14.32
N THR A 295 14.98 17.51 -15.32
CA THR A 295 14.29 17.69 -16.60
C THR A 295 14.15 16.39 -17.37
N ALA A 296 15.22 15.58 -17.42
CA ALA A 296 15.21 14.29 -18.10
C ALA A 296 14.27 13.29 -17.41
N ILE A 297 14.34 13.13 -16.08
CA ILE A 297 13.47 12.20 -15.35
C ILE A 297 12.01 12.65 -15.44
N LYS A 298 11.72 13.94 -15.28
CA LYS A 298 10.38 14.51 -15.47
C LYS A 298 9.81 14.10 -16.83
N ARG A 299 10.56 14.31 -17.92
CA ARG A 299 10.15 13.93 -19.27
C ARG A 299 9.97 12.43 -19.44
N LYS A 300 10.96 11.63 -19.02
CA LYS A 300 10.96 10.17 -19.24
C LYS A 300 9.99 9.40 -18.33
N SER A 301 9.59 9.97 -17.19
CA SER A 301 8.66 9.32 -16.26
C SER A 301 7.20 9.36 -16.70
N GLY A 302 6.84 10.23 -17.65
CA GLY A 302 5.50 10.28 -18.24
C GLY A 302 4.39 10.47 -17.21
N GLY A 303 4.63 11.21 -16.12
CA GLY A 303 3.63 11.41 -15.07
C GLY A 303 3.46 10.21 -14.13
N MET A 304 4.51 9.43 -13.88
CA MET A 304 4.48 8.28 -12.96
C MET A 304 5.64 8.34 -11.97
N PHE A 305 5.32 8.51 -10.69
CA PHE A 305 6.33 8.55 -9.61
C PHE A 305 7.15 7.26 -9.52
N LEU A 306 6.52 6.13 -9.82
CA LEU A 306 7.22 4.83 -9.83
C LEU A 306 8.32 4.80 -10.89
N ILE A 307 8.04 5.25 -12.11
CA ILE A 307 9.07 5.32 -13.17
C ILE A 307 10.19 6.26 -12.73
N ALA A 308 9.84 7.44 -12.22
CA ALA A 308 10.85 8.37 -11.69
C ALA A 308 11.70 7.73 -10.58
N SER A 309 11.08 6.98 -9.66
CA SER A 309 11.78 6.30 -8.58
C SER A 309 12.78 5.25 -9.08
N LEU A 310 12.38 4.39 -10.01
CA LEU A 310 13.24 3.35 -10.59
C LEU A 310 14.35 3.95 -11.47
N GLN A 311 14.07 5.05 -12.18
CA GLN A 311 15.08 5.78 -12.93
C GLN A 311 16.15 6.38 -12.02
N ILE A 312 15.76 7.02 -10.90
CA ILE A 312 16.72 7.51 -9.90
C ILE A 312 17.51 6.35 -9.29
N GLU A 313 16.84 5.23 -9.00
CA GLU A 313 17.48 4.02 -8.48
C GLU A 313 18.56 3.48 -9.42
N ALA A 314 18.33 3.55 -10.74
CA ALA A 314 19.31 3.15 -11.74
C ALA A 314 20.56 4.04 -11.74
N LEU A 315 20.47 5.29 -11.28
CA LEU A 315 21.59 6.23 -11.27
C LEU A 315 22.44 6.12 -10.01
N LYS A 316 22.03 5.36 -8.99
CA LYS A 316 22.75 5.23 -7.71
C LYS A 316 24.20 4.78 -7.84
N SER A 317 24.52 3.98 -8.86
CA SER A 317 25.86 3.42 -9.09
C SER A 317 26.80 4.37 -9.84
N CYS A 318 26.32 5.53 -10.30
CA CYS A 318 27.14 6.50 -11.02
C CYS A 318 28.12 7.19 -10.05
N ILE A 319 29.39 7.31 -10.48
CA ILE A 319 30.48 7.85 -9.65
C ILE A 319 30.97 9.23 -10.13
N SER A 320 30.46 9.71 -11.27
CA SER A 320 30.79 11.02 -11.84
C SER A 320 29.60 11.61 -12.59
N VAL A 321 29.57 12.94 -12.74
CA VAL A 321 28.54 13.64 -13.52
C VAL A 321 28.49 13.11 -14.95
N GLN A 322 29.65 12.85 -15.57
CA GLN A 322 29.72 12.29 -16.93
C GLN A 322 29.03 10.91 -16.99
N SER A 323 29.36 9.99 -16.07
CA SER A 323 28.72 8.67 -16.03
C SER A 323 27.21 8.75 -15.78
N LEU A 324 26.78 9.75 -15.00
CA LEU A 324 25.37 10.00 -14.72
C LEU A 324 24.64 10.47 -15.98
N MET A 325 25.19 11.45 -16.71
CA MET A 325 24.56 11.97 -17.94
C MET A 325 24.51 10.94 -19.06
N THR A 326 25.59 10.18 -19.27
CA THR A 326 25.58 9.09 -20.25
C THR A 326 24.52 8.04 -19.91
N LYS A 327 24.35 7.70 -18.63
CA LYS A 327 23.32 6.74 -18.21
C LYS A 327 21.91 7.32 -18.33
N LEU A 328 21.75 8.62 -18.07
CA LEU A 328 20.48 9.34 -18.19
C LEU A 328 19.95 9.31 -19.64
N GLU A 329 20.83 9.41 -20.63
CA GLU A 329 20.48 9.29 -22.06
C GLU A 329 19.89 7.91 -22.38
N THR A 330 20.50 6.84 -21.86
CA THR A 330 20.09 5.45 -22.12
C THR A 330 18.96 4.95 -21.22
N LEU A 331 18.53 5.72 -20.21
CA LEU A 331 17.43 5.29 -19.34
C LEU A 331 16.17 4.96 -20.15
N PRO A 332 15.54 3.81 -19.87
CA PRO A 332 14.34 3.39 -20.57
C PRO A 332 13.20 4.38 -20.37
N ILE A 333 12.37 4.49 -21.40
CA ILE A 333 11.13 5.26 -21.43
C ILE A 333 10.01 4.23 -21.48
N GLY A 334 9.02 4.37 -20.62
CA GLY A 334 7.99 3.35 -20.49
C GLY A 334 8.26 2.37 -19.37
N LEU A 335 7.26 1.55 -19.09
CA LEU A 335 7.21 0.70 -17.92
C LEU A 335 7.89 -0.64 -18.16
N ASN A 336 7.62 -1.26 -19.31
CA ASN A 336 8.13 -2.61 -19.62
C ASN A 336 9.64 -2.56 -19.80
N GLU A 337 10.12 -1.59 -20.58
CA GLU A 337 11.54 -1.33 -20.81
C GLU A 337 12.28 -1.06 -19.50
N LEU A 338 11.61 -0.44 -18.53
CA LEU A 338 12.17 -0.16 -17.20
C LEU A 338 12.25 -1.42 -16.34
N TYR A 339 11.26 -2.31 -16.39
CA TYR A 339 11.34 -3.60 -15.73
C TYR A 339 12.43 -4.46 -16.35
N ASP A 340 12.49 -4.55 -17.69
CA ASP A 340 13.51 -5.30 -18.41
C ASP A 340 14.91 -4.81 -18.05
N HIS A 341 15.16 -3.50 -18.15
CA HIS A 341 16.43 -2.89 -17.75
C HIS A 341 16.75 -3.09 -16.26
N THR A 342 15.74 -3.16 -15.38
CA THR A 342 15.97 -3.45 -13.95
C THR A 342 16.32 -4.91 -13.72
N LEU A 343 15.70 -5.84 -14.46
CA LEU A 343 16.06 -7.25 -14.44
C LEU A 343 17.46 -7.50 -15.02
N GLU A 344 17.84 -6.83 -16.11
CA GLU A 344 19.21 -6.87 -16.66
C GLU A 344 20.25 -6.41 -15.63
N ARG A 345 19.95 -5.32 -14.91
CA ARG A 345 20.80 -4.86 -13.81
C ARG A 345 20.91 -5.90 -12.70
N ILE A 346 19.82 -6.62 -12.41
CA ILE A 346 19.84 -7.68 -11.40
C ILE A 346 20.77 -8.81 -11.85
N GLU A 347 20.69 -9.24 -13.11
CA GLU A 347 21.55 -10.27 -13.70
C GLU A 347 23.03 -9.88 -13.69
N ALA A 348 23.34 -8.58 -13.85
CA ALA A 348 24.69 -8.05 -13.90
C ALA A 348 25.42 -7.95 -12.54
N GLN A 349 24.78 -8.33 -11.41
CA GLN A 349 25.36 -8.20 -10.06
C GLN A 349 26.33 -9.33 -9.67
N GLY A 350 26.57 -10.28 -10.57
CA GLY A 350 27.35 -11.48 -10.30
C GLY A 350 26.50 -12.61 -9.71
N GLN A 351 26.95 -13.86 -9.92
CA GLN A 351 26.15 -15.07 -9.74
C GLN A 351 25.45 -15.17 -8.37
N GLU A 352 26.16 -14.87 -7.29
CA GLU A 352 25.63 -14.99 -5.92
C GLU A 352 24.50 -13.98 -5.64
N LYS A 353 24.72 -12.70 -5.97
CA LYS A 353 23.71 -11.64 -5.79
C LYS A 353 22.52 -11.82 -6.72
N THR A 354 22.75 -12.22 -7.96
CA THR A 354 21.70 -12.55 -8.93
C THR A 354 20.81 -13.69 -8.41
N SER A 355 21.43 -14.77 -7.90
CA SER A 355 20.70 -15.89 -7.30
C SER A 355 19.86 -15.45 -6.11
N LEU A 356 20.44 -14.66 -5.20
CA LEU A 356 19.73 -14.10 -4.05
C LEU A 356 18.53 -13.24 -4.47
N ALA A 357 18.73 -12.32 -5.40
CA ALA A 357 17.67 -11.44 -5.92
C ALA A 357 16.51 -12.23 -6.54
N LYS A 358 16.81 -13.23 -7.39
CA LYS A 358 15.78 -14.10 -7.99
C LYS A 358 14.97 -14.82 -6.92
N ARG A 359 15.63 -15.35 -5.89
CA ARG A 359 14.94 -16.01 -4.77
C ARG A 359 14.05 -15.07 -3.98
N VAL A 360 14.52 -13.85 -3.71
CA VAL A 360 13.70 -12.81 -3.08
C VAL A 360 12.47 -12.51 -3.93
N LEU A 361 12.66 -12.22 -5.22
CA LEU A 361 11.56 -11.93 -6.14
C LEU A 361 10.55 -13.08 -6.23
N LEU A 362 11.01 -14.33 -6.26
CA LEU A 362 10.13 -15.50 -6.25
C LEU A 362 9.29 -15.58 -4.99
N TRP A 363 9.92 -15.49 -3.81
CA TRP A 363 9.19 -15.56 -2.53
C TRP A 363 8.15 -14.44 -2.42
N VAL A 364 8.51 -13.21 -2.77
CA VAL A 364 7.57 -12.08 -2.70
C VAL A 364 6.49 -12.19 -3.79
N THR A 365 6.77 -12.87 -4.91
CA THR A 365 5.81 -13.02 -6.03
C THR A 365 4.76 -14.08 -5.75
N TYR A 366 5.19 -15.20 -5.16
CA TYR A 366 4.40 -16.42 -5.04
C TYR A 366 3.98 -16.73 -3.60
N ALA A 367 4.34 -15.91 -2.62
CA ALA A 367 3.78 -16.02 -1.28
C ALA A 367 2.25 -15.87 -1.33
N LEU A 368 1.56 -16.74 -0.60
CA LEU A 368 0.10 -16.72 -0.47
C LEU A 368 -0.38 -15.46 0.26
N ASP A 369 0.42 -14.99 1.22
CA ASP A 369 0.15 -13.80 2.04
C ASP A 369 1.38 -12.87 2.06
N SER A 370 1.21 -11.69 2.65
CA SER A 370 2.32 -10.76 2.89
C SER A 370 3.44 -11.45 3.70
N ILE A 371 4.64 -11.55 3.11
CA ILE A 371 5.79 -12.20 3.76
C ILE A 371 6.52 -11.24 4.70
N SER A 372 6.82 -11.67 5.94
CA SER A 372 7.66 -10.89 6.85
C SER A 372 9.13 -10.93 6.40
N ILE A 373 9.93 -9.93 6.76
CA ILE A 373 11.34 -9.89 6.38
C ILE A 373 12.13 -11.03 7.06
N GLU A 374 11.74 -11.40 8.28
CA GLU A 374 12.36 -12.51 9.02
C GLU A 374 12.05 -13.83 8.33
N ALA A 375 10.78 -14.05 7.93
CA ALA A 375 10.37 -15.21 7.16
C ALA A 375 11.09 -15.25 5.80
N LEU A 376 11.25 -14.10 5.13
CA LEU A 376 11.99 -14.01 3.88
C LEU A 376 13.47 -14.36 4.07
N GLN A 377 14.14 -13.82 5.11
CA GLN A 377 15.53 -14.14 5.43
C GLN A 377 15.74 -15.64 5.65
N GLN A 378 14.80 -16.29 6.34
CA GLN A 378 14.82 -17.74 6.52
C GLN A 378 14.60 -18.46 5.18
N ALA A 379 13.62 -18.03 4.40
CA ALA A 379 13.23 -18.68 3.14
C ALA A 379 14.34 -18.59 2.06
N VAL A 380 15.13 -17.51 2.06
CA VAL A 380 16.33 -17.39 1.21
C VAL A 380 17.57 -18.07 1.80
N ALA A 381 17.55 -18.48 3.07
CA ALA A 381 18.64 -19.26 3.67
C ALA A 381 18.49 -20.78 3.48
N ILE A 382 17.33 -21.26 3.00
CA ILE A 382 17.11 -22.67 2.69
C ILE A 382 17.96 -23.10 1.48
N GLU A 383 18.69 -24.19 1.61
CA GLU A 383 19.39 -24.80 0.47
C GLU A 383 18.42 -25.58 -0.42
N LEU A 384 18.46 -25.35 -1.73
CA LEU A 384 17.51 -25.99 -2.65
C LEU A 384 17.74 -27.51 -2.79
N ASP A 385 19.01 -27.94 -2.79
CA ASP A 385 19.36 -29.34 -3.02
C ASP A 385 19.08 -30.20 -1.79
N SER A 386 19.51 -29.74 -0.60
CA SER A 386 19.34 -30.47 0.65
C SER A 386 18.02 -30.18 1.36
N LYS A 387 17.32 -29.10 0.98
CA LYS A 387 16.07 -28.61 1.59
C LYS A 387 16.21 -28.30 3.09
N THR A 388 17.42 -28.01 3.54
CA THR A 388 17.71 -27.66 4.94
C THR A 388 17.90 -26.16 5.10
N PHE A 389 17.51 -25.66 6.27
CA PHE A 389 17.80 -24.29 6.69
C PHE A 389 19.21 -24.21 7.28
N ASP A 390 19.99 -23.21 6.88
CA ASP A 390 21.29 -22.88 7.47
C ASP A 390 21.34 -21.41 7.88
N ALA A 391 21.48 -21.17 9.18
CA ALA A 391 21.55 -19.82 9.74
C ALA A 391 22.75 -19.02 9.22
N ASN A 392 23.84 -19.68 8.81
CA ASN A 392 25.02 -19.00 8.25
C ASN A 392 24.78 -18.47 6.84
N ARG A 393 23.68 -18.87 6.18
CA ARG A 393 23.26 -18.38 4.86
C ARG A 393 22.27 -17.23 4.93
N MET A 394 21.89 -16.79 6.14
CA MET A 394 21.02 -15.63 6.28
C MET A 394 21.73 -14.38 5.77
N SER A 395 21.11 -13.73 4.79
CA SER A 395 21.61 -12.46 4.26
C SER A 395 21.04 -11.27 5.06
N PRO A 396 21.81 -10.17 5.22
CA PRO A 396 21.31 -8.94 5.83
C PRO A 396 20.11 -8.37 5.07
N ILE A 397 19.20 -7.71 5.81
CA ILE A 397 17.95 -7.14 5.25
C ILE A 397 18.26 -6.14 4.14
N GLU A 398 19.24 -5.27 4.38
CA GLU A 398 19.67 -4.23 3.45
C GLU A 398 20.14 -4.85 2.14
N LEU A 399 20.89 -5.97 2.22
CA LEU A 399 21.35 -6.69 1.04
C LEU A 399 20.19 -7.29 0.24
N LEU A 400 19.16 -7.86 0.90
CA LEU A 400 17.98 -8.41 0.21
C LEU A 400 17.25 -7.36 -0.63
N LEU A 401 17.19 -6.12 -0.15
CA LEU A 401 16.56 -5.00 -0.86
C LEU A 401 17.46 -4.47 -1.98
N ASP A 402 18.74 -4.27 -1.68
CA ASP A 402 19.72 -3.70 -2.61
C ASP A 402 19.87 -4.59 -3.86
N VAL A 403 19.96 -5.91 -3.69
CA VAL A 403 20.10 -6.83 -4.83
C VAL A 403 18.86 -6.84 -5.73
N CYS A 404 17.71 -6.37 -5.25
CA CYS A 404 16.47 -6.28 -6.04
C CYS A 404 16.35 -4.98 -6.85
N CYS A 405 17.36 -4.09 -6.82
CA CYS A 405 17.44 -2.88 -7.65
C CYS A 405 16.19 -1.99 -7.60
N GLY A 406 15.53 -1.92 -6.44
CA GLY A 406 14.31 -1.13 -6.23
C GLY A 406 13.01 -1.79 -6.67
N LEU A 407 13.02 -3.06 -7.08
CA LEU A 407 11.77 -3.83 -7.34
C LEU A 407 11.10 -4.33 -6.07
N VAL A 408 11.79 -4.26 -4.93
CA VAL A 408 11.31 -4.73 -3.64
C VAL A 408 11.47 -3.63 -2.59
N THR A 409 10.46 -3.46 -1.75
CA THR A 409 10.46 -2.49 -0.66
C THR A 409 10.01 -3.12 0.66
N LEU A 410 10.53 -2.59 1.76
CA LEU A 410 10.00 -2.88 3.09
C LEU A 410 8.73 -2.08 3.38
N ASP A 411 7.75 -2.78 3.92
CA ASP A 411 6.56 -2.25 4.56
C ASP A 411 6.74 -2.42 6.08
N ILE A 412 6.87 -1.31 6.81
CA ILE A 412 7.07 -1.32 8.26
C ILE A 412 5.71 -1.17 8.93
N ARG A 413 5.30 -2.19 9.72
CA ARG A 413 4.04 -2.16 10.46
C ARG A 413 4.27 -1.97 11.96
N GLY A 414 3.73 -0.87 12.49
CA GLY A 414 3.78 -0.49 13.91
C GLY A 414 4.71 0.71 14.18
N GLU A 415 4.48 1.45 15.27
CA GLU A 415 5.29 2.62 15.68
C GLU A 415 6.10 2.38 16.98
N VAL A 416 6.13 1.15 17.50
CA VAL A 416 6.62 0.80 18.85
C VAL A 416 7.57 -0.43 18.78
N PRO A 417 8.53 -0.64 19.71
CA PRO A 417 9.43 -1.81 19.67
C PRO A 417 8.64 -3.13 19.59
N GLY A 418 8.90 -3.92 18.54
CA GLY A 418 8.06 -5.06 18.12
C GLY A 418 7.52 -4.95 16.69
N THR A 419 7.87 -3.88 15.96
CA THR A 419 7.56 -3.66 14.54
C THR A 419 7.81 -4.89 13.68
N SER A 420 6.74 -5.42 13.09
CA SER A 420 6.84 -6.45 12.04
C SER A 420 7.15 -5.76 10.72
N LYS A 421 8.24 -6.16 10.08
CA LYS A 421 8.64 -5.65 8.76
C LYS A 421 8.19 -6.67 7.72
N PHE A 422 7.43 -6.22 6.73
CA PHE A 422 6.97 -7.04 5.61
C PHE A 422 7.65 -6.63 4.32
N VAL A 423 7.70 -7.53 3.35
CA VAL A 423 8.38 -7.30 2.07
C VAL A 423 7.36 -7.33 0.95
N ARG A 424 7.43 -6.34 0.06
CA ARG A 424 6.49 -6.20 -1.06
C ARG A 424 7.23 -5.94 -2.35
N LEU A 425 6.69 -6.50 -3.44
CA LEU A 425 7.09 -6.14 -4.79
C LEU A 425 6.49 -4.79 -5.15
N ILE A 426 7.30 -3.96 -5.79
CA ILE A 426 6.79 -2.80 -6.50
C ILE A 426 6.21 -3.26 -7.84
N ARG A 427 4.91 -3.62 -7.84
CA ARG A 427 4.19 -4.03 -9.05
C ARG A 427 3.43 -2.88 -9.69
N MET A 428 3.26 -2.96 -11.00
CA MET A 428 2.13 -2.40 -11.71
C MET A 428 1.38 -3.52 -12.43
N PHE A 429 0.07 -3.59 -12.26
CA PHE A 429 -0.78 -4.34 -13.18
C PHE A 429 -1.03 -3.46 -14.40
N HIS A 430 -0.55 -3.86 -15.57
CA HIS A 430 -0.98 -3.29 -16.85
C HIS A 430 -2.25 -4.04 -17.27
N SER A 431 -3.41 -3.40 -17.26
CA SER A 431 -4.52 -3.90 -18.06
C SER A 431 -4.20 -3.49 -19.49
N SER A 432 -3.75 -4.43 -20.32
CA SER A 432 -3.73 -4.23 -21.76
C SER A 432 -5.17 -3.92 -22.20
N GLN A 433 -5.46 -2.64 -22.44
CA GLN A 433 -6.60 -2.30 -23.29
C GLN A 433 -6.20 -2.71 -24.70
N THR A 434 -6.56 -3.92 -25.10
CA THR A 434 -6.67 -4.25 -26.51
C THR A 434 -7.79 -3.38 -27.07
N SER A 435 -7.40 -2.26 -27.67
CA SER A 435 -8.25 -1.49 -28.56
C SER A 435 -8.59 -2.39 -29.74
N GLY A 436 -9.74 -3.06 -29.64
CA GLY A 436 -10.41 -3.69 -30.75
C GLY A 436 -10.81 -2.63 -31.76
N SER A 437 -9.87 -2.24 -32.61
CA SER A 437 -10.17 -1.69 -33.92
C SER A 437 -10.37 -2.88 -34.85
N THR A 438 -11.62 -3.14 -35.21
CA THR A 438 -11.91 -3.92 -36.40
C THR A 438 -13.12 -3.30 -37.08
N ILE A 439 -12.92 -3.15 -38.39
CA ILE A 439 -13.72 -2.52 -39.45
C ILE A 439 -15.19 -2.92 -39.39
#